data_AF-G5JQP8-F1
#
_entry.id   AF-G5JQP8-F1
#
_cell.length_a   1.000
_cell.length_b   1.000
_cell.length_c   1.000
_cell.angle_alpha   90.00
_cell.angle_beta   90.00
_cell.angle_gamma   90.00
#
_symmetry.space_group_name_H-M   'P 1'
#
loop_
_entity.id
_entity.type
_entity.pdbx_description
1 polymer ?
#
loop_
_entity_poly.entity_id
_entity_poly.type
_entity_poly.pdbx_seq_one_letter_code
_entity_poly.pdbx_strand_id
1 'polypeptide(L)'
;MAKRKKIFYVQVEFLNGKRWHYQLPRDLQKPMRMHFHEHPDDWKNLLFGALINVPTDVYKESNNYQPLIHLARVRKLYYRYEEQYWRTRGQFLTRENWQTAGLKHFRESVRFLRHDFRWRNKLIITLDYCRWRYRYRNFLKKAGNI
;
A
#
# COMPACT_ATOMS: atom_id res chain seq x y z
N MET A 1 9.66 33.95 -2.65
CA MET A 1 9.28 32.86 -1.73
C MET A 1 9.32 31.53 -2.46
N ALA A 2 10.13 30.56 -2.03
CA ALA A 2 10.17 29.24 -2.66
C ALA A 2 8.80 28.55 -2.49
N LYS A 3 8.16 28.16 -3.60
CA LYS A 3 6.89 27.40 -3.56
C LYS A 3 7.13 26.11 -2.77
N ARG A 4 6.41 25.92 -1.66
CA ARG A 4 6.48 24.68 -0.86
C ARG A 4 6.11 23.48 -1.73
N LYS A 5 6.96 22.47 -1.74
CA LYS A 5 6.80 21.27 -2.58
C LYS A 5 5.69 20.39 -2.01
N LYS A 6 4.70 20.03 -2.83
CA LYS A 6 3.68 19.02 -2.48
C LYS A 6 4.35 17.64 -2.38
N ILE A 7 4.15 17.01 -1.23
CA ILE A 7 4.58 15.65 -0.91
C ILE A 7 3.34 14.81 -0.72
N PHE A 8 3.25 13.69 -1.43
CA PHE A 8 2.09 12.81 -1.46
C PHE A 8 2.14 11.75 -0.36
N TYR A 9 0.98 11.50 0.23
CA TYR A 9 0.76 10.65 1.38
C TYR A 9 -0.47 9.78 1.17
N VAL A 10 -0.46 8.61 1.80
CA VAL A 10 -1.62 7.74 1.91
C VAL A 10 -2.04 7.56 3.37
N GLN A 11 -3.34 7.48 3.60
CA GLN A 11 -3.89 6.88 4.81
C GLN A 11 -4.21 5.43 4.48
N VAL A 12 -3.73 4.52 5.32
CA VAL A 12 -3.94 3.08 5.18
C VAL A 12 -4.75 2.54 6.35
N GLU A 13 -5.38 1.40 6.14
CA GLU A 13 -6.10 0.61 7.13
C GLU A 13 -5.50 -0.79 7.18
N PHE A 14 -5.19 -1.26 8.39
CA PHE A 14 -4.70 -2.61 8.64
C PHE A 14 -5.84 -3.61 8.82
N LEU A 15 -5.52 -4.91 8.85
CA LEU A 15 -6.51 -5.97 9.03
C LEU A 15 -7.31 -5.85 10.34
N ASN A 16 -6.68 -5.31 11.38
CA ASN A 16 -7.31 -5.04 12.68
C ASN A 16 -8.15 -3.74 12.71
N GLY A 17 -8.31 -3.05 11.57
CA GLY A 17 -9.08 -1.81 11.46
C GLY A 17 -8.32 -0.54 11.90
N LYS A 18 -7.12 -0.67 12.50
CA LYS A 18 -6.29 0.50 12.84
C LYS A 18 -5.91 1.25 11.56
N ARG A 19 -5.80 2.57 11.67
CA ARG A 19 -5.45 3.46 10.56
C ARG A 19 -4.15 4.18 10.83
N TRP A 20 -3.37 4.40 9.78
CA TRP A 20 -2.10 5.12 9.86
C TRP A 20 -1.82 5.93 8.60
N HIS A 21 -0.87 6.86 8.68
CA HIS A 21 -0.51 7.79 7.63
C HIS A 21 0.94 7.56 7.19
N TYR A 22 1.14 7.30 5.90
CA TYR A 22 2.46 7.07 5.32
C TYR A 22 2.72 8.02 4.16
N GLN A 23 3.98 8.43 4.02
CA GLN A 23 4.44 9.20 2.87
C GLN A 23 4.76 8.20 1.75
N LEU A 24 4.39 8.52 0.51
CA LEU A 24 4.80 7.68 -0.61
C LEU A 24 6.32 7.77 -0.82
N PRO A 25 7.00 6.69 -1.26
CA PRO A 25 8.43 6.70 -1.51
C PRO A 25 8.80 7.77 -2.54
N ARG A 26 10.03 8.27 -2.48
CA ARG A 26 10.52 9.37 -3.32
C ARG A 26 10.30 9.09 -4.82
N ASP A 27 10.46 7.84 -5.23
CA ASP A 27 10.31 7.40 -6.61
C ASP A 27 8.87 7.54 -7.12
N LEU A 28 7.87 7.44 -6.24
CA LEU A 28 6.47 7.67 -6.59
C LEU A 28 6.06 9.13 -6.51
N GLN A 29 6.83 10.00 -5.85
CA GLN A 29 6.47 11.42 -5.72
C GLN A 29 6.42 12.15 -7.06
N LYS A 30 7.33 11.83 -8.00
CA LYS A 30 7.36 12.45 -9.33
C LYS A 30 6.18 11.97 -10.20
N PRO A 31 5.93 10.66 -10.38
CA PRO A 31 4.72 10.16 -11.05
C PRO A 31 3.43 10.72 -10.46
N MET A 32 3.31 10.76 -9.14
CA MET A 32 2.13 11.32 -8.48
C MET A 32 1.91 12.81 -8.78
N ARG A 33 2.99 13.58 -8.93
CA ARG A 33 2.87 15.00 -9.28
C ARG A 33 2.39 15.17 -10.73
N MET A 34 2.89 14.36 -11.66
CA MET A 34 2.44 14.39 -13.05
C MET A 34 0.95 14.06 -13.13
N HIS A 35 0.53 12.95 -12.51
CA HIS A 35 -0.87 12.56 -12.45
C HIS A 35 -1.75 13.61 -11.73
N PHE A 36 -1.27 14.23 -10.66
CA PHE A 36 -1.99 15.33 -9.99
C PHE A 36 -2.26 16.53 -10.91
N HIS A 37 -1.34 16.82 -11.84
CA HIS A 37 -1.50 17.93 -12.78
C HIS A 37 -2.41 17.57 -13.97
N GLU A 38 -2.34 16.33 -14.45
CA GLU A 38 -3.16 15.82 -15.55
C GLU A 38 -4.62 15.55 -15.13
N HIS A 39 -4.82 15.14 -13.88
CA HIS A 39 -6.09 14.64 -13.34
C HIS A 39 -6.47 15.35 -12.01
N PRO A 40 -6.66 16.68 -12.03
CA PRO A 40 -6.78 17.48 -10.80
C PRO A 40 -8.01 17.14 -9.94
N ASP A 41 -9.08 16.62 -10.54
CA ASP A 41 -10.35 16.37 -9.87
C ASP A 41 -10.46 14.97 -9.25
N ASP A 42 -9.77 13.98 -9.81
CA ASP A 42 -9.92 12.56 -9.47
C ASP A 42 -8.64 11.85 -9.03
N TRP A 43 -7.46 12.51 -9.08
CA TRP A 43 -6.18 11.91 -8.66
C TRP A 43 -6.20 11.24 -7.27
N LYS A 44 -7.07 11.68 -6.36
CA LYS A 44 -7.23 11.10 -5.01
C LYS A 44 -7.72 9.65 -5.04
N ASN A 45 -8.37 9.24 -6.12
CA ASN A 45 -8.93 7.90 -6.28
C ASN A 45 -7.90 6.88 -6.81
N LEU A 46 -6.78 7.34 -7.38
CA LEU A 46 -5.78 6.50 -8.05
C LEU A 46 -5.37 5.26 -7.24
N LEU A 47 -5.12 5.44 -5.93
CA LEU A 47 -4.68 4.36 -5.05
C LEU A 47 -5.79 3.87 -4.11
N PHE A 48 -7.02 4.36 -4.25
CA PHE A 48 -8.09 4.00 -3.32
C PHE A 48 -8.38 2.49 -3.38
N GLY A 49 -8.30 1.82 -2.23
CA GLY A 49 -8.52 0.37 -2.14
C GLY A 49 -7.33 -0.50 -2.59
N ALA A 50 -6.22 0.11 -3.01
CA ALA A 50 -4.97 -0.61 -3.29
C ALA A 50 -4.41 -1.27 -2.00
N LEU A 51 -3.67 -2.36 -2.16
CA LEU A 51 -2.89 -2.98 -1.09
C LEU A 51 -1.42 -2.57 -1.23
N ILE A 52 -0.84 -2.00 -0.18
CA ILE A 52 0.53 -1.46 -0.20
C ILE A 52 1.36 -1.97 0.98
N ASN A 53 2.63 -2.26 0.71
CA ASN A 53 3.59 -2.65 1.73
C ASN A 53 4.00 -1.45 2.59
N VAL A 54 3.85 -1.59 3.90
CA VAL A 54 4.18 -0.54 4.88
C VAL A 54 5.06 -1.08 6.00
N PRO A 55 6.09 -0.33 6.42
CA PRO A 55 6.86 -0.68 7.61
C PRO A 55 6.04 -0.39 8.87
N THR A 56 6.10 -1.32 9.81
CA THR A 56 5.43 -1.24 11.13
C THR A 56 6.42 -1.22 12.29
N ASP A 57 7.70 -1.38 11.98
CA ASP A 57 8.80 -1.26 12.91
C ASP A 57 9.81 -0.25 12.36
N VAL A 58 10.64 0.29 13.25
CA VAL A 58 11.69 1.25 12.91
C VAL A 58 12.90 0.54 12.32
N TYR A 59 13.64 1.24 11.47
CA TYR A 59 14.88 0.73 10.91
C TYR A 59 15.96 0.79 12.00
N LYS A 60 16.47 -0.37 12.42
CA LYS A 60 17.46 -0.51 13.48
C LYS A 60 18.58 -1.43 13.04
N GLU A 61 19.79 -1.22 13.55
CA GLU A 61 20.90 -2.15 13.32
C GLU A 61 20.56 -3.57 13.81
N SER A 62 19.87 -3.68 14.95
CA SER A 62 19.41 -4.96 15.51
C SER A 62 18.46 -5.75 14.59
N ASN A 63 17.75 -5.08 13.67
CA ASN A 63 16.94 -5.75 12.64
C ASN A 63 17.62 -5.78 11.26
N ASN A 64 18.93 -5.55 11.20
CA ASN A 64 19.70 -5.37 9.97
C ASN A 64 19.08 -4.35 9.02
N TYR A 65 18.48 -3.28 9.59
CA TYR A 65 17.72 -2.27 8.85
C TYR A 65 16.56 -2.84 8.01
N GLN A 66 16.01 -3.98 8.43
CA GLN A 66 14.86 -4.63 7.81
C GLN A 66 13.68 -4.67 8.79
N PRO A 67 12.85 -3.61 8.83
CA PRO A 67 11.69 -3.59 9.69
C PRO A 67 10.64 -4.61 9.26
N LEU A 68 9.71 -4.91 10.16
CA LEU A 68 8.54 -5.71 9.85
C LEU A 68 7.66 -4.98 8.85
N ILE A 69 7.32 -5.67 7.76
CA ILE A 69 6.50 -5.15 6.67
C ILE A 69 5.15 -5.85 6.69
N HIS A 70 4.09 -5.04 6.69
CA HIS A 70 2.72 -5.50 6.58
C HIS A 70 2.06 -4.97 5.31
N LEU A 71 1.01 -5.67 4.88
CA LEU A 71 0.18 -5.23 3.77
C LEU A 71 -1.06 -4.49 4.30
N ALA A 72 -1.20 -3.22 3.95
CA ALA A 72 -2.31 -2.38 4.39
C ALA A 72 -3.13 -1.87 3.19
N ARG A 73 -4.42 -1.64 3.41
CA ARG A 73 -5.33 -1.13 2.38
C ARG A 73 -5.37 0.39 2.38
N VAL A 74 -5.14 1.01 1.24
CA VAL A 74 -5.24 2.46 1.08
C VAL A 74 -6.69 2.91 1.18
N ARG A 75 -6.94 3.94 1.99
CA ARG A 75 -8.27 4.54 2.21
C ARG A 75 -8.36 5.98 1.72
N LYS A 76 -7.24 6.70 1.71
CA LYS A 76 -7.21 8.09 1.27
C LYS A 76 -5.84 8.43 0.72
N LEU A 77 -5.81 9.22 -0.34
CA LEU A 77 -4.62 9.82 -0.91
C LEU A 77 -4.71 11.34 -0.74
N TYR A 78 -3.63 11.98 -0.31
CA TYR A 78 -3.57 13.42 -0.03
C TYR A 78 -2.14 13.94 -0.15
N TYR A 79 -1.93 15.25 -0.02
CA TYR A 79 -0.60 15.83 0.04
C TYR A 79 -0.40 16.67 1.31
N ARG A 80 0.86 16.82 1.71
CA ARG A 80 1.34 17.75 2.73
C ARG A 80 2.60 18.45 2.21
N TYR A 81 3.11 19.42 2.96
CA TYR A 81 4.33 20.15 2.61
C TYR A 81 5.57 19.72 3.40
N GLU A 82 5.38 18.85 4.38
CA GLU A 82 6.44 18.35 5.27
C GLU A 82 6.81 16.92 4.88
N GLU A 83 8.09 16.56 5.01
CA GLU A 83 8.55 15.17 4.90
C GLU A 83 8.31 14.44 6.22
N GLN A 84 8.14 13.12 6.16
CA GLN A 84 8.15 12.26 7.32
C GLN A 84 9.07 11.05 7.14
N TYR A 85 9.36 10.43 8.27
CA TYR A 85 10.12 9.18 8.37
C TYR A 85 9.33 7.98 7.81
N TRP A 86 8.07 7.82 8.21
CA TRP A 86 7.25 6.66 7.85
C TRP A 86 6.84 6.71 6.38
N ARG A 87 7.49 5.88 5.56
CA ARG A 87 7.27 5.79 4.12
C ARG A 87 6.74 4.43 3.73
N THR A 88 5.82 4.38 2.78
CA THR A 88 5.43 3.11 2.16
C THR A 88 6.58 2.56 1.33
N ARG A 89 6.50 1.28 0.96
CA ARG A 89 7.37 0.70 -0.07
C ARG A 89 6.71 0.83 -1.46
N GLY A 90 7.53 0.72 -2.51
CA GLY A 90 7.09 0.87 -3.90
C GLY A 90 6.25 -0.30 -4.42
N GLN A 91 6.20 -1.42 -3.70
CA GLN A 91 5.39 -2.58 -4.09
C GLN A 91 3.96 -2.42 -3.56
N PHE A 92 3.01 -2.26 -4.49
CA PHE A 92 1.58 -2.20 -4.22
C PHE A 92 0.78 -2.86 -5.35
N LEU A 93 -0.43 -3.30 -5.04
CA LEU A 93 -1.39 -3.84 -6.00
C LEU A 93 -2.62 -2.94 -6.03
N THR A 94 -3.04 -2.52 -7.22
CA THR A 94 -4.29 -1.75 -7.40
C THR A 94 -5.50 -2.58 -6.97
N ARG A 95 -6.60 -1.88 -6.68
CA ARG A 95 -7.83 -2.51 -6.21
C ARG A 95 -8.29 -3.61 -7.17
N GLU A 96 -8.33 -3.34 -8.48
CA GLU A 96 -8.78 -4.35 -9.45
C GLU A 96 -7.84 -5.55 -9.43
N ASN A 97 -6.52 -5.31 -9.45
CA ASN A 97 -5.51 -6.36 -9.57
C ASN A 97 -5.58 -7.39 -8.44
N TRP A 98 -5.63 -6.96 -7.17
CA TRP A 98 -5.68 -7.93 -6.07
C TRP A 98 -7.06 -8.58 -5.90
N GLN A 99 -8.12 -8.01 -6.48
CA GLN A 99 -9.47 -8.56 -6.43
C GLN A 99 -9.70 -9.59 -7.54
N THR A 100 -8.93 -9.56 -8.63
CA THR A 100 -8.98 -10.51 -9.75
C THR A 100 -8.97 -11.96 -9.30
N ALA A 101 -9.86 -12.77 -9.87
CA ALA A 101 -9.95 -14.20 -9.60
C ALA A 101 -8.83 -14.98 -10.32
N GLY A 102 -8.50 -16.17 -9.81
CA GLY A 102 -7.55 -17.07 -10.45
C GLY A 102 -6.27 -17.32 -9.64
N LEU A 103 -5.83 -18.58 -9.66
CA LEU A 103 -4.66 -19.03 -8.90
C LEU A 103 -3.34 -18.48 -9.46
N LYS A 104 -3.25 -18.31 -10.79
CA LYS A 104 -2.08 -17.73 -11.47
C LYS A 104 -1.85 -16.29 -11.01
N HIS A 105 -2.87 -15.43 -11.15
CA HIS A 105 -2.82 -14.03 -10.69
C HIS A 105 -2.53 -13.90 -9.21
N PHE A 106 -3.10 -14.78 -8.37
CA PHE A 106 -2.79 -14.82 -6.95
C PHE A 106 -1.30 -15.08 -6.70
N ARG A 107 -0.70 -16.07 -7.37
CA ARG A 107 0.71 -16.43 -7.21
C ARG A 107 1.63 -15.30 -7.69
N GLU A 108 1.30 -14.67 -8.81
CA GLU A 108 2.05 -13.53 -9.37
C GLU A 108 2.00 -12.32 -8.43
N SER A 109 0.81 -11.98 -7.94
CA SER A 109 0.60 -10.90 -6.96
C SER A 109 1.42 -11.11 -5.68
N VAL A 110 1.37 -12.32 -5.12
CA VAL A 110 2.14 -12.68 -3.92
C VAL A 110 3.64 -12.60 -4.19
N ARG A 111 4.11 -13.09 -5.35
CA ARG A 111 5.52 -13.06 -5.74
C ARG A 111 6.02 -11.61 -5.85
N PHE A 112 5.25 -10.75 -6.51
CA PHE A 112 5.55 -9.32 -6.66
C PHE A 112 5.65 -8.62 -5.30
N LEU A 113 4.64 -8.80 -4.43
CA LEU A 113 4.62 -8.14 -3.11
C LEU A 113 5.77 -8.56 -2.19
N ARG A 114 6.33 -9.77 -2.35
CA ARG A 114 7.35 -10.33 -1.44
C ARG A 114 8.79 -10.21 -1.97
N HIS A 115 8.98 -9.70 -3.18
CA HIS A 115 10.22 -9.86 -3.95
C HIS A 115 11.49 -9.46 -3.17
N ASP A 116 11.47 -8.26 -2.57
CA ASP A 116 12.66 -7.63 -1.98
C ASP A 116 12.87 -7.93 -0.48
N PHE A 117 12.09 -8.83 0.11
CA PHE A 117 12.03 -8.99 1.56
C PHE A 117 12.67 -10.29 2.06
N ARG A 118 13.19 -10.32 3.30
CA ARG A 118 13.61 -11.56 3.95
C ARG A 118 12.44 -12.50 4.26
N TRP A 119 12.74 -13.77 4.49
CA TRP A 119 11.75 -14.84 4.69
C TRP A 119 10.64 -14.50 5.70
N ARG A 120 10.98 -13.91 6.85
CA ARG A 120 10.00 -13.47 7.87
C ARG A 120 8.96 -12.50 7.30
N ASN A 121 9.43 -11.45 6.61
CA ASN A 121 8.57 -10.48 5.95
C ASN A 121 7.80 -11.11 4.77
N LYS A 122 8.43 -12.00 3.99
CA LYS A 122 7.73 -12.75 2.93
C LYS A 122 6.53 -13.52 3.49
N LEU A 123 6.67 -14.16 4.65
CA LEU A 123 5.60 -14.90 5.32
C LEU A 123 4.48 -13.96 5.81
N ILE A 124 4.82 -12.87 6.51
CA ILE A 124 3.85 -11.88 7.00
C ILE A 124 3.04 -11.28 5.86
N ILE A 125 3.70 -10.78 4.82
CA ILE A 125 3.05 -10.18 3.64
C ILE A 125 2.07 -11.17 2.99
N THR A 126 2.44 -12.45 2.94
CA THR A 126 1.61 -13.50 2.35
C THR A 126 0.38 -13.78 3.20
N LEU A 127 0.55 -13.88 4.52
CA LEU A 127 -0.57 -14.05 5.44
C LEU A 127 -1.53 -12.87 5.37
N ASP A 128 -1.01 -11.64 5.33
CA ASP A 128 -1.81 -10.44 5.21
C ASP A 128 -2.59 -10.42 3.89
N TYR A 129 -1.93 -10.74 2.77
CA TYR A 129 -2.58 -10.83 1.46
C TYR A 129 -3.71 -11.87 1.44
N CYS A 130 -3.46 -13.07 1.98
CA CYS A 130 -4.49 -14.11 2.12
C CYS A 130 -5.69 -13.62 2.95
N ARG A 131 -5.44 -12.94 4.07
CA ARG A 131 -6.49 -12.41 4.95
C ARG A 131 -7.29 -11.30 4.28
N TRP A 132 -6.65 -10.42 3.52
CA TRP A 132 -7.34 -9.40 2.72
C TRP A 132 -8.24 -10.02 1.66
N ARG A 133 -7.74 -11.03 0.93
CA ARG A 133 -8.53 -11.80 -0.06
C ARG A 133 -9.73 -12.48 0.59
N TYR A 134 -9.52 -13.13 1.73
CA TYR A 134 -10.60 -13.77 2.48
C TYR A 134 -11.67 -12.78 2.94
N ARG A 135 -11.26 -11.64 3.53
CA ARG A 135 -12.18 -10.57 3.95
C ARG A 135 -12.98 -10.02 2.78
N TYR A 136 -12.36 -9.86 1.60
CA TYR A 136 -13.03 -9.43 0.38
C TYR A 136 -14.07 -10.44 -0.11
N ARG A 137 -13.71 -11.73 -0.18
CA ARG A 137 -14.63 -12.80 -0.58
C ARG A 137 -15.85 -12.87 0.35
N ASN A 138 -15.64 -12.74 1.66
CA ASN A 138 -16.75 -12.71 2.62
C ASN A 138 -17.64 -11.47 2.45
N PHE A 139 -17.05 -10.32 2.10
CA PHE A 139 -17.81 -9.13 1.77
C PHE A 139 -18.68 -9.34 0.53
N LEU A 140 -18.14 -9.94 -0.54
CA LEU A 140 -18.90 -10.24 -1.76
C LEU A 140 -20.08 -11.19 -1.50
N LYS A 141 -19.86 -12.27 -0.73
CA LYS A 141 -20.92 -13.20 -0.33
C LYS A 141 -22.04 -12.50 0.44
N LYS A 142 -21.70 -11.64 1.39
CA LYS A 142 -22.69 -10.87 2.17
C LYS A 142 -23.46 -9.86 1.31
N ALA A 143 -22.83 -9.35 0.26
CA ALA A 143 -23.44 -8.40 -0.67
C ALA A 143 -24.26 -9.06 -1.78
N GLY A 144 -24.44 -10.39 -1.77
CA GLY A 144 -25.19 -11.12 -2.80
C GLY A 144 -24.52 -11.15 -4.18
N ASN A 145 -23.22 -10.84 -4.25
CA ASN A 145 -22.47 -10.72 -5.52
C ASN A 145 -21.73 -12.02 -5.91
N ILE A 146 -21.89 -13.10 -5.13
CA ILE A 146 -21.44 -14.48 -5.38
C ILE A 146 -22.40 -15.44 -4.67
#